data_AF-A0AA38FNV4-F1
#
_entry.id   AF-A0AA38FNV4-F1
#
_cell.length_a   1.000
_cell.length_b   1.000
_cell.length_c   1.000
_cell.angle_alpha   90.00
_cell.angle_beta   90.00
_cell.angle_gamma   90.00
#
_symmetry.space_group_name_H-M   'P 1'
#
loop_
_entity.id
_entity.type
_entity.pdbx_description
1 polymer ?
#
loop_
_entity_poly.entity_id
_entity_poly.type
_entity_poly.pdbx_seq_one_letter_code
_entity_poly.pdbx_strand_id
1 'polypeptide(L)'
;NIDDRKSTSGFVFFMGSGPISWGSKKQHFVSRSSTEAEYRSAGEAVCEAIWLRRILEGLGIPQDKLTTMYVDNEGALKLVRNL
;
A
#
# COMPACT_ATOMS: atom_id res chain seq x y z
N ASN A 1 -16.84 -5.69 -19.34
CA ASN A 1 -16.69 -4.24 -19.57
C ASN A 1 -15.24 -3.87 -19.38
N ILE A 2 -14.54 -3.57 -20.47
CA ILE A 2 -13.11 -3.21 -20.47
C ILE A 2 -12.88 -1.78 -19.94
N ASP A 3 -13.92 -0.95 -19.92
CA ASP A 3 -13.86 0.47 -19.58
C ASP A 3 -14.68 0.77 -18.31
N ASP A 4 -14.29 0.19 -17.19
CA ASP A 4 -14.77 0.66 -15.89
C ASP A 4 -13.84 1.80 -15.41
N ARG A 5 -14.38 2.81 -14.73
CA ARG A 5 -13.61 3.96 -14.24
C ARG A 5 -12.79 3.64 -12.98
N LYS A 6 -12.40 2.37 -12.78
CA LYS A 6 -11.73 1.94 -11.56
C LYS A 6 -10.23 2.15 -11.68
N SER A 7 -9.66 2.81 -10.69
CA SER A 7 -8.21 2.97 -10.59
C SER A 7 -7.54 1.63 -10.33
N THR A 8 -6.24 1.56 -10.61
CA THR A 8 -5.39 0.41 -10.29
C THR A 8 -4.47 0.82 -9.15
N SER A 9 -4.54 0.12 -8.02
CA SER A 9 -3.59 0.29 -6.92
C SER A 9 -2.30 -0.44 -7.24
N GLY A 10 -1.17 0.11 -6.80
CA GLY A 10 0.13 -0.54 -6.87
C GLY A 10 0.91 -0.36 -5.57
N PHE A 11 1.74 -1.34 -5.24
CA PHE A 11 2.70 -1.23 -4.13
C PHE A 11 3.96 -2.03 -4.42
N VAL A 12 5.04 -1.65 -3.74
CA VAL A 12 6.30 -2.40 -3.69
C VAL A 12 6.93 -2.23 -2.31
N PHE A 13 7.35 -3.34 -1.71
CA PHE A 13 8.06 -3.42 -0.44
C PHE A 13 9.50 -3.85 -0.70
N PHE A 14 10.43 -3.15 -0.06
CA PHE A 14 11.86 -3.45 -0.11
C PHE A 14 12.38 -3.88 1.24
N MET A 15 13.37 -4.77 1.22
CA MET A 15 14.22 -5.08 2.37
C MET A 15 15.68 -4.97 1.92
N GLY A 16 16.43 -4.05 2.54
CA GLY A 16 17.74 -3.66 2.04
C GLY A 16 17.63 -3.04 0.65
N SER A 17 18.40 -3.55 -0.31
CA SER A 17 18.38 -3.10 -1.72
C SER A 17 17.42 -3.90 -2.61
N GLY A 18 16.76 -4.94 -2.07
CA GLY A 18 15.95 -5.87 -2.85
C GLY A 18 14.44 -5.70 -2.64
N PRO A 19 13.61 -5.75 -3.70
CA PRO A 19 12.16 -5.85 -3.56
C PRO A 19 11.78 -7.25 -3.04
N ILE A 20 10.90 -7.31 -2.05
CA ILE A 20 10.45 -8.56 -1.40
C ILE A 20 8.97 -8.88 -1.65
N SER A 21 8.16 -7.87 -1.96
CA SER A 21 6.76 -8.03 -2.33
C SER A 21 6.34 -6.85 -3.19
N TRP A 22 5.52 -7.11 -4.20
CA TRP A 22 4.94 -6.09 -5.06
C TRP A 22 3.61 -6.59 -5.61
N GLY A 23 2.75 -5.65 -5.95
CA GLY A 23 1.44 -5.97 -6.47
C GLY A 23 0.90 -4.82 -7.29
N SER A 24 0.08 -5.16 -8.27
CA SER A 24 -0.76 -4.21 -8.98
C SER A 24 -2.14 -4.82 -9.13
N LYS A 25 -3.16 -4.15 -8.61
CA LYS A 25 -4.53 -4.67 -8.54
C LYS A 25 -5.53 -3.59 -8.87
N LYS A 26 -6.51 -3.96 -9.69
CA LYS A 26 -7.64 -3.09 -10.00
C LYS A 26 -8.51 -2.91 -8.76
N GLN A 27 -8.81 -1.67 -8.39
CA GLN A 27 -9.66 -1.37 -7.24
C GLN A 27 -11.06 -1.95 -7.44
N HIS A 28 -11.69 -2.42 -6.36
CA HIS A 28 -13.05 -2.97 -6.42
C HIS A 28 -14.09 -1.91 -6.73
N PHE A 29 -13.89 -0.70 -6.22
CA PHE A 29 -14.79 0.43 -6.32
C PHE A 29 -14.20 1.53 -7.21
N VAL A 30 -15.08 2.31 -7.84
CA VAL A 30 -14.70 3.52 -8.58
C VAL A 30 -14.37 4.61 -7.56
N SER A 31 -13.15 5.16 -7.65
CA SER A 31 -12.73 6.32 -6.86
C SER A 31 -13.25 7.60 -7.48
N ARG A 32 -13.74 8.54 -6.66
CA ARG A 32 -14.31 9.82 -7.10
C ARG A 32 -13.23 10.91 -7.25
N SER A 33 -12.02 10.64 -6.76
CA SER A 33 -10.83 11.49 -6.90
C SER A 33 -9.56 10.65 -6.91
N SER A 34 -8.45 11.21 -7.40
CA SER A 34 -7.13 10.59 -7.30
C SER A 34 -6.70 10.42 -5.83
N THR A 35 -6.98 11.41 -4.99
CA THR A 35 -6.73 11.35 -3.55
C THR A 35 -7.40 10.15 -2.87
N GLU A 36 -8.67 9.88 -3.19
CA GLU A 36 -9.40 8.72 -2.67
C GLU A 36 -8.83 7.40 -3.20
N ALA A 37 -8.44 7.37 -4.48
CA ALA A 37 -7.80 6.21 -5.08
C ALA A 37 -6.48 5.89 -4.37
N GLU A 38 -5.64 6.89 -4.13
CA GLU A 38 -4.35 6.71 -3.47
C GLU A 38 -4.47 6.41 -1.98
N TYR A 39 -5.47 6.97 -1.30
CA TYR A 39 -5.80 6.57 0.06
C TYR A 39 -6.17 5.08 0.15
N ARG A 40 -6.93 4.55 -0.82
CA ARG A 40 -7.22 3.11 -0.91
C ARG A 40 -5.98 2.29 -1.22
N SER A 41 -5.15 2.73 -2.17
CA SER A 41 -3.87 2.08 -2.48
C SER A 41 -2.98 1.98 -1.24
N ALA A 42 -2.89 3.06 -0.46
CA ALA A 42 -2.15 3.09 0.80
C ALA A 42 -2.71 2.09 1.83
N GLY A 43 -4.04 1.97 1.95
CA GLY A 43 -4.67 0.96 2.80
C GLY A 43 -4.30 -0.48 2.40
N GLU A 44 -4.31 -0.78 1.10
CA GLU A 44 -3.90 -2.10 0.58
C GLU A 44 -2.41 -2.38 0.88
N ALA A 45 -1.54 -1.39 0.70
CA ALA A 45 -0.13 -1.49 1.07
C ALA A 45 0.06 -1.73 2.58
N VAL A 46 -0.70 -1.06 3.45
CA VAL A 46 -0.63 -1.31 4.91
C VAL A 46 -1.00 -2.76 5.25
N CYS A 47 -2.06 -3.30 4.64
CA CYS A 47 -2.44 -4.69 4.86
C CYS A 47 -1.32 -5.66 4.46
N GLU A 48 -0.69 -5.42 3.30
CA GLU A 48 0.46 -6.21 2.85
C GLU A 48 1.65 -6.08 3.81
N ALA A 49 1.96 -4.87 4.28
CA ALA A 49 3.04 -4.63 5.24
C ALA A 49 2.83 -5.42 6.55
N ILE A 50 1.60 -5.45 7.07
CA ILE A 50 1.26 -6.22 8.28
C ILE A 50 1.44 -7.72 8.01
N TRP A 51 1.00 -8.21 6.86
CA TRP A 51 1.16 -9.60 6.46
C TRP A 51 2.64 -10.00 6.34
N LEU A 52 3.46 -9.18 5.66
CA LEU A 52 4.90 -9.38 5.54
C LEU A 52 5.58 -9.43 6.90
N ARG A 53 5.26 -8.51 7.81
CA ARG A 53 5.84 -8.52 9.17
C ARG A 53 5.55 -9.81 9.91
N ARG A 54 4.33 -10.34 9.80
CA ARG A 54 3.95 -11.63 10.43
C ARG A 54 4.72 -12.80 9.83
N ILE A 55 4.93 -12.80 8.51
CA ILE A 55 5.74 -13.85 7.87
C ILE A 55 7.19 -13.76 8.34
N LEU A 56 7.78 -12.57 8.34
CA LEU A 56 9.15 -12.35 8.78
C LEU A 56 9.35 -12.73 10.24
N GLU A 57 8.39 -12.42 11.10
CA GLU A 57 8.36 -12.87 12.49
C GLU A 57 8.35 -14.41 12.59
N GLY A 58 7.50 -15.08 11.82
CA GLY A 58 7.49 -16.55 11.73
C GLY A 58 8.78 -17.17 11.21
N LEU A 59 9.58 -16.41 10.46
CA LEU A 59 10.91 -16.80 9.97
C LEU A 59 12.05 -16.42 10.94
N GLY A 60 11.74 -15.87 12.12
CA GLY A 60 12.74 -15.45 13.11
C GLY A 60 13.43 -14.12 12.79
N ILE A 61 12.84 -13.29 11.94
CA ILE A 61 13.33 -11.96 11.54
C ILE A 61 12.32 -10.88 11.96
N PRO A 62 12.12 -10.67 13.28
CA PRO A 62 11.16 -9.68 13.74
C PRO A 62 11.53 -8.29 13.23
N GLN A 63 10.51 -7.56 12.79
CA GLN A 63 10.65 -6.15 12.45
C GLN A 63 10.27 -5.36 13.70
N ASP A 64 11.23 -4.78 14.41
CA ASP A 64 10.96 -4.05 15.66
C ASP A 64 10.71 -2.55 15.42
N LYS A 65 11.22 -2.04 14.29
CA LYS A 65 11.08 -0.64 13.90
C LYS A 65 9.79 -0.42 13.13
N LEU A 66 9.35 0.84 13.06
CA LEU A 66 8.22 1.24 12.23
C LEU A 66 8.52 0.97 10.75
N THR A 67 7.52 0.47 10.01
CA THR A 67 7.62 0.36 8.54
C THR A 67 7.36 1.73 7.93
N THR A 68 8.37 2.33 7.30
CA THR A 68 8.19 3.57 6.54
C THR A 68 7.50 3.27 5.21
N MET A 69 6.38 3.95 4.96
CA MET A 69 5.67 3.91 3.68
C MET A 69 5.78 5.25 2.97
N TYR A 70 5.92 5.19 1.65
CA TYR A 70 5.91 6.35 0.77
C TYR A 70 4.65 6.31 -0.09
N VAL A 71 3.98 7.44 -0.23
CA VAL A 71 2.82 7.64 -1.09
C VAL A 71 3.12 8.88 -1.92
N ASP A 72 2.86 8.81 -3.22
CA ASP A 72 3.16 9.88 -4.18
C ASP A 72 2.13 11.02 -4.16
N ASN A 73 0.98 10.80 -3.53
CA ASN A 73 -0.11 11.77 -3.43
C ASN A 73 -0.14 12.48 -2.06
N GLU A 74 0.24 13.75 -2.07
CA GLU A 74 0.20 14.64 -0.90
C GLU A 74 -1.20 14.81 -0.29
N GLY A 75 -2.27 14.74 -1.12
CA GLY A 75 -3.65 14.77 -0.63
C GLY A 75 -4.00 13.54 0.20
N ALA A 76 -3.57 12.35 -0.26
CA ALA A 76 -3.76 11.10 0.46
C ALA A 76 -2.92 11.09 1.75
N LEU A 77 -1.68 11.58 1.71
CA LEU A 77 -0.85 11.75 2.90
C LEU A 77 -1.49 12.67 3.94
N LYS A 78 -2.10 13.78 3.51
CA LYS A 78 -2.85 14.67 4.41
C LYS A 78 -4.07 13.97 5.01
N LEU A 79 -4.79 13.13 4.27
CA LEU A 79 -5.91 12.37 4.84
C LEU A 79 -5.44 11.36 5.89
N VAL A 80 -4.31 10.68 5.65
CA VAL A 80 -3.72 9.71 6.60
C VAL A 80 -3.23 10.40 7.88
N ARG A 81 -2.69 11.63 7.77
CA ARG A 81 -2.11 12.37 8.91
C ARG A 81 -3.11 13.21 9.72
N ASN A 82 -4.31 13.44 9.21
CA ASN A 82 -5.37 14.22 9.90
C ASN A 82 -6.38 13.32 10.64
N LEU A 83 -6.01 12.07 10.91
CA LEU A 83 -6.59 11.15 11.90
C LEU A 83 -5.55 10.90 12.99
#